data_AF-A0A7Y2DAZ7-F1
#
_entry.id   AF-A0A7Y2DAZ7-F1
#
_cell.length_a   1.000
_cell.length_b   1.000
_cell.length_c   1.000
_cell.angle_alpha   90.00
_cell.angle_beta   90.00
_cell.angle_gamma   90.00
#
_symmetry.space_group_name_H-M   'P 1'
#
loop_
_entity.id
_entity.type
_entity.pdbx_description
1 polymer ?
#
loop_
_entity_poly.entity_id
_entity_poly.type
_entity_poly.pdbx_seq_one_letter_code
_entity_poly.pdbx_strand_id
1 'polypeptide(L)'
;MENLNEQIRVFNRPVKLGIIFSVGAELIIFVLWGLILYPNGNIVYKFLWAVVFCGVGMGATVGALIQLFVVGRLTNSKAILACALLSVGVLGIACNLLCLNLDSHFHYFGGVDSPYFFVAGGVILAAVSGSVAGWLIFSTKGKQILDNVGI
;
A
#
# COMPACT_ATOMS: atom_id res chain seq x y z
N MET A 1 -9.48 -21.29 -23.37
CA MET A 1 -9.01 -19.90 -23.20
C MET A 1 -9.68 -19.20 -22.02
N GLU A 2 -10.96 -19.47 -21.73
CA GLU A 2 -11.71 -18.91 -20.59
C GLU A 2 -11.05 -19.18 -19.21
N ASN A 3 -10.63 -20.44 -18.96
CA ASN A 3 -9.90 -20.81 -17.74
C ASN A 3 -8.54 -20.09 -17.56
N LEU A 4 -7.87 -19.70 -18.65
CA LEU A 4 -6.58 -19.00 -18.55
C LEU A 4 -6.78 -17.52 -18.18
N ASN A 5 -7.80 -16.88 -18.76
CA ASN A 5 -8.15 -15.50 -18.44
C ASN A 5 -8.62 -15.34 -17.00
N GLU A 6 -9.36 -16.31 -16.47
CA GLU A 6 -9.80 -16.31 -15.08
C GLU A 6 -8.63 -16.47 -14.10
N GLN A 7 -7.69 -17.38 -14.39
CA GLN A 7 -6.46 -17.56 -13.62
C GLN A 7 -5.60 -16.29 -13.63
N ILE A 8 -5.39 -15.68 -14.80
CA ILE A 8 -4.65 -14.41 -14.95
C ILE A 8 -5.32 -13.28 -14.16
N ARG A 9 -6.66 -13.22 -14.17
CA ARG A 9 -7.42 -12.20 -13.43
C ARG A 9 -7.22 -12.34 -11.93
N VAL A 10 -7.35 -13.55 -11.39
CA VAL A 10 -7.10 -13.83 -9.96
C VAL A 10 -5.67 -13.51 -9.57
N PHE A 11 -4.70 -13.76 -10.45
CA PHE A 11 -3.29 -13.47 -10.20
C PHE A 11 -2.94 -11.97 -10.25
N ASN A 12 -3.59 -11.18 -11.11
CA ASN A 12 -3.32 -9.75 -11.28
C ASN A 12 -4.09 -8.85 -10.31
N ARG A 13 -5.19 -9.33 -9.72
CA ARG A 13 -6.02 -8.59 -8.76
C ARG A 13 -5.23 -7.99 -7.59
N PRO A 14 -4.34 -8.73 -6.90
CA PRO A 14 -3.57 -8.21 -5.77
C PRO A 14 -2.69 -7.02 -6.16
N VAL A 15 -2.04 -7.07 -7.32
CA VAL A 15 -1.16 -6.00 -7.82
C VAL A 15 -1.96 -4.75 -8.18
N LYS A 16 -3.06 -4.91 -8.94
CA LYS A 16 -3.92 -3.78 -9.31
C LYS A 16 -4.50 -3.09 -8.08
N LEU A 17 -5.02 -3.86 -7.13
CA LEU A 17 -5.56 -3.30 -5.88
C LEU A 17 -4.47 -2.65 -5.04
N GLY A 18 -3.31 -3.29 -4.92
CA GLY A 18 -2.16 -2.74 -4.19
C GLY A 18 -1.75 -1.37 -4.73
N ILE A 19 -1.66 -1.22 -6.05
CA ILE A 19 -1.34 0.08 -6.68
C ILE A 19 -2.44 1.10 -6.43
N ILE A 20 -3.72 0.76 -6.66
CA ILE A 20 -4.84 1.71 -6.48
C ILE A 20 -4.92 2.21 -5.04
N PHE A 21 -4.86 1.30 -4.06
CA PHE A 21 -4.92 1.66 -2.65
C PHE A 21 -3.70 2.47 -2.22
N SER A 22 -2.50 2.07 -2.64
CA SER A 22 -1.25 2.75 -2.27
C SER A 22 -1.16 4.14 -2.89
N VAL A 23 -1.45 4.28 -4.18
CA VAL A 23 -1.49 5.59 -4.87
C VAL A 23 -2.54 6.50 -4.23
N GLY A 24 -3.72 5.98 -3.91
CA GLY A 24 -4.77 6.76 -3.24
C GLY A 24 -4.37 7.24 -1.86
N ALA A 25 -3.77 6.37 -1.04
CA ALA A 25 -3.29 6.73 0.29
C ALA A 25 -2.15 7.76 0.24
N GLU A 26 -1.17 7.55 -0.64
CA GLU A 26 -0.04 8.47 -0.82
C GLU A 26 -0.46 9.82 -1.39
N LEU A 27 -1.50 9.88 -2.23
CA LEU A 27 -2.08 11.15 -2.68
C LEU A 27 -2.66 11.95 -1.50
N ILE A 28 -3.36 11.29 -0.58
CA ILE A 28 -3.91 11.94 0.62
C ILE A 28 -2.76 12.43 1.52
N ILE A 29 -1.73 11.61 1.71
CA ILE A 29 -0.54 11.99 2.49
C ILE A 29 0.18 13.17 1.83
N PHE A 30 0.36 13.13 0.52
CA PHE A 30 0.98 14.22 -0.24
C PHE A 30 0.20 15.54 -0.08
N VAL A 31 -1.12 15.51 -0.13
CA VAL A 31 -1.94 16.72 0.05
C VAL A 31 -1.88 17.22 1.49
N LEU A 32 -2.12 16.36 2.47
CA LEU A 32 -2.17 16.76 3.88
C LEU A 32 -0.80 17.15 4.42
N TRP A 33 0.19 16.28 4.24
CA TRP A 33 1.52 16.48 4.80
C TRP A 33 2.43 17.29 3.87
N GLY A 34 2.39 17.04 2.58
CA GLY A 34 3.26 17.68 1.60
C GLY A 34 2.84 19.10 1.17
N LEU A 35 1.55 19.44 1.22
CA LEU A 35 1.05 20.77 0.83
C LEU A 35 0.53 21.61 2.02
N ILE A 36 -0.20 21.02 2.97
CA ILE A 36 -0.83 21.79 4.06
C ILE A 36 0.12 21.97 5.25
N LEU A 37 0.70 20.88 5.77
CA LEU A 37 1.56 20.93 6.97
C LEU A 37 2.98 21.42 6.66
N TYR A 38 3.60 20.92 5.60
CA TYR A 38 4.97 21.25 5.23
C TYR A 38 5.04 21.75 3.78
N PRO A 39 4.61 22.99 3.48
CA PRO A 39 4.62 23.52 2.11
C PRO A 39 6.04 23.78 1.55
N ASN A 40 7.08 23.75 2.40
CA ASN A 40 8.45 24.06 2.01
C ASN A 40 9.07 22.95 1.14
N GLY A 41 9.81 23.33 0.10
CA GLY A 41 10.49 22.40 -0.82
C GLY A 41 9.86 22.33 -2.21
N ASN A 42 10.45 21.55 -3.11
CA ASN A 42 9.97 21.43 -4.49
C ASN A 42 8.81 20.42 -4.58
N ILE A 43 7.63 20.93 -4.94
CA ILE A 43 6.37 20.17 -5.04
C ILE A 43 6.49 18.99 -6.03
N VAL A 44 7.24 19.15 -7.12
CA VAL A 44 7.42 18.11 -8.13
C VAL A 44 8.20 16.92 -7.57
N TYR A 45 9.26 17.17 -6.79
CA TYR A 45 10.02 16.10 -6.16
C TYR A 45 9.22 15.39 -5.06
N LYS A 46 8.41 16.13 -4.29
CA LYS A 46 7.50 15.53 -3.31
C LYS A 46 6.44 14.65 -3.96
N PHE A 47 5.89 15.08 -5.09
CA PHE A 47 4.90 14.30 -5.84
C PHE A 47 5.53 13.03 -6.43
N LEU A 48 6.69 13.14 -7.06
CA LEU A 48 7.43 11.99 -7.58
C LEU A 48 7.76 10.99 -6.46
N TRP A 49 8.20 11.49 -5.30
CA TRP A 49 8.46 10.64 -4.14
C TRP A 49 7.20 9.94 -3.61
N ALA A 50 6.20 10.69 -3.15
CA ALA A 50 5.03 10.11 -2.52
C ALA A 50 4.19 9.28 -3.50
N VAL A 51 3.84 9.82 -4.66
CA VAL A 51 2.85 9.18 -5.54
C VAL A 51 3.49 8.16 -6.48
N VAL A 52 4.65 8.48 -7.08
CA VAL A 52 5.27 7.60 -8.09
C VAL A 52 6.13 6.53 -7.42
N PHE A 53 7.14 6.92 -6.65
CA PHE A 53 8.06 5.95 -6.03
C PHE A 53 7.38 5.16 -4.90
N CYS A 54 6.75 5.85 -3.95
CA CYS A 54 6.06 5.19 -2.84
C CYS A 54 4.71 4.60 -3.29
N GLY A 55 3.82 5.40 -3.88
CA GLY A 55 2.47 4.98 -4.25
C GLY A 55 2.46 3.81 -5.23
N VAL A 56 3.05 3.97 -6.41
CA VAL A 56 3.09 2.91 -7.43
C VAL A 56 4.06 1.81 -7.05
N GLY A 57 5.30 2.17 -6.66
CA GLY A 57 6.36 1.19 -6.39
C GLY A 57 6.04 0.26 -5.23
N MET A 58 5.63 0.80 -4.08
CA MET A 58 5.33 0.00 -2.90
C MET A 58 4.00 -0.76 -3.06
N GLY A 59 2.99 -0.13 -3.66
CA GLY A 59 1.71 -0.78 -3.96
C GLY A 59 1.87 -2.00 -4.87
N ALA A 60 2.68 -1.87 -5.92
CA ALA A 60 3.03 -2.98 -6.80
C ALA A 60 3.82 -4.07 -6.07
N THR A 61 4.79 -3.68 -5.23
CA THR A 61 5.62 -4.62 -4.47
C THR A 61 4.79 -5.44 -3.49
N VAL A 62 3.93 -4.81 -2.70
CA VAL A 62 3.05 -5.50 -1.74
C VAL A 62 2.06 -6.40 -2.47
N GLY A 63 1.47 -5.91 -3.56
CA GLY A 63 0.58 -6.72 -4.39
C GLY A 63 1.28 -7.96 -4.97
N ALA A 64 2.51 -7.82 -5.45
CA ALA A 64 3.33 -8.92 -5.96
C ALA A 64 3.72 -9.91 -4.86
N LEU A 65 4.04 -9.43 -3.65
CA LEU A 65 4.31 -10.30 -2.50
C LEU A 65 3.07 -11.09 -2.08
N ILE A 66 1.89 -10.47 -2.06
CA ILE A 66 0.62 -11.17 -1.79
C ILE A 66 0.37 -12.24 -2.86
N GLN A 67 0.63 -11.92 -4.12
CA GLN A 67 0.52 -12.85 -5.24
C GLN A 67 1.49 -14.04 -5.10
N LEU A 68 2.74 -13.82 -4.72
CA LEU A 68 3.75 -14.88 -4.61
C LEU A 68 3.59 -15.75 -3.36
N PHE A 69 3.24 -15.15 -2.22
CA PHE A 69 3.25 -15.83 -0.92
C PHE A 69 1.88 -16.29 -0.45
N VAL A 70 0.80 -15.61 -0.85
CA VAL A 70 -0.55 -15.85 -0.30
C VAL A 70 -1.46 -16.53 -1.33
N VAL A 71 -1.47 -16.05 -2.58
CA VAL A 71 -2.34 -16.63 -3.64
C VAL A 71 -1.95 -18.08 -3.90
N GLY A 72 -2.93 -18.99 -3.75
CA GLY A 72 -2.75 -20.43 -3.96
C GLY A 72 -2.16 -21.21 -2.77
N ARG A 73 -1.65 -20.53 -1.72
CA ARG A 73 -1.07 -21.18 -0.53
C ARG A 73 -1.91 -21.05 0.72
N LEU A 74 -2.61 -19.93 0.90
CA LEU A 74 -3.40 -19.63 2.09
C LEU A 74 -4.85 -19.33 1.70
N THR A 75 -5.80 -19.72 2.55
CA THR A 75 -7.23 -19.53 2.33
C THR A 75 -7.91 -18.82 3.51
N ASN A 76 -8.97 -18.07 3.21
CA ASN A 76 -9.84 -17.39 4.18
C ASN A 76 -9.06 -16.51 5.18
N SER A 77 -9.39 -16.59 6.48
CA SER A 77 -8.85 -15.72 7.53
C SER A 77 -7.32 -15.76 7.65
N LYS A 78 -6.67 -16.89 7.31
CA LYS A 78 -5.21 -17.00 7.32
C LYS A 78 -4.57 -16.17 6.21
N ALA A 79 -5.21 -16.07 5.05
CA ALA A 79 -4.76 -15.22 3.95
C ALA A 79 -4.90 -13.73 4.28
N ILE A 80 -6.00 -13.35 4.95
CA ILE A 80 -6.21 -11.96 5.42
C ILE A 80 -5.12 -11.56 6.42
N LEU A 81 -4.87 -12.41 7.42
CA LEU A 81 -3.82 -12.16 8.41
C LEU A 81 -2.43 -12.07 7.76
N ALA A 82 -2.13 -12.94 6.79
CA ALA A 82 -0.86 -12.89 6.06
C ALA A 82 -0.72 -11.59 5.26
N CYS A 83 -1.79 -11.10 4.62
CA CYS A 83 -1.77 -9.81 3.92
C CYS A 83 -1.53 -8.63 4.87
N ALA A 84 -2.16 -8.65 6.04
CA ALA A 84 -1.95 -7.65 7.08
C ALA A 84 -0.50 -7.65 7.58
N LEU A 85 0.06 -8.83 7.91
CA LEU A 85 1.44 -8.96 8.37
C LEU A 85 2.45 -8.55 7.30
N LEU A 86 2.25 -8.94 6.04
CA LEU A 86 3.09 -8.52 4.91
C LEU A 86 3.04 -6.99 4.74
N SER A 87 1.85 -6.40 4.82
CA SER A 87 1.70 -4.96 4.69
C SER A 87 2.38 -4.22 5.84
N VAL A 88 2.21 -4.65 7.08
CA VAL A 88 2.91 -4.06 8.24
C VAL A 88 4.42 -4.19 8.12
N GLY A 89 4.93 -5.37 7.76
CA GLY A 89 6.37 -5.57 7.62
C GLY A 89 6.99 -4.72 6.52
N VAL A 90 6.34 -4.64 5.37
CA VAL A 90 6.87 -3.94 4.19
C VAL A 90 6.58 -2.44 4.25
N LEU A 91 5.31 -2.03 4.36
CA LEU A 91 4.91 -0.62 4.37
C LEU A 91 5.11 0.02 5.74
N GLY A 92 4.65 -0.65 6.79
CA GLY A 92 4.66 -0.09 8.15
C GLY A 92 6.05 0.06 8.75
N ILE A 93 6.96 -0.89 8.48
CA ILE A 93 8.31 -0.92 9.06
C ILE A 93 9.36 -0.52 8.02
N ALA A 94 9.57 -1.34 6.99
CA ALA A 94 10.69 -1.13 6.06
C ALA A 94 10.58 0.20 5.28
N CYS A 95 9.42 0.45 4.67
CA CYS A 95 9.19 1.68 3.92
C CYS A 95 9.19 2.90 4.83
N ASN A 96 8.56 2.80 6.00
CA ASN A 96 8.43 3.91 6.91
C ASN A 96 9.80 4.36 7.47
N LEU A 97 10.68 3.41 7.79
CA LEU A 97 12.06 3.70 8.18
C LEU A 97 12.86 4.33 7.04
N LEU A 98 12.69 3.83 5.81
CA LEU A 98 13.33 4.41 4.64
C LEU A 98 12.85 5.85 4.40
N CYS A 99 11.54 6.09 4.48
CA CYS A 99 10.96 7.42 4.33
C CYS A 99 11.42 8.38 5.43
N LEU A 100 11.54 7.92 6.67
CA LEU A 100 12.06 8.73 7.77
C LEU A 100 13.54 9.10 7.56
N ASN A 101 14.34 8.16 7.04
CA ASN A 101 15.74 8.43 6.72
C ASN A 101 15.87 9.42 5.55
N LEU A 102 15.12 9.25 4.46
CA LEU A 102 15.11 10.21 3.36
C LEU A 102 14.60 11.58 3.83
N ASP A 103 13.58 11.62 4.68
CA ASP A 103 13.04 12.89 5.17
C ASP A 103 14.03 13.64 6.07
N SER A 104 14.90 12.93 6.79
CA SER A 104 16.01 13.57 7.51
C SER A 104 17.05 14.26 6.62
N HIS A 105 17.07 13.96 5.32
CA HIS A 105 17.94 14.62 4.35
C HIS A 105 17.22 15.74 3.58
N PHE A 106 15.94 15.54 3.24
CA PHE A 106 15.19 16.45 2.36
C PHE A 106 14.22 17.38 3.11
N HIS A 107 13.82 17.05 4.33
CA HIS A 107 12.91 17.82 5.20
C HIS A 107 11.57 18.19 4.53
N TYR A 108 10.94 17.22 3.84
CA TYR A 108 9.75 17.46 3.04
C TYR A 108 8.43 17.13 3.73
N PHE A 109 8.43 16.21 4.70
CA PHE A 109 7.22 15.67 5.34
C PHE A 109 7.26 15.74 6.88
N GLY A 110 8.28 16.36 7.48
CA GLY A 110 8.33 16.60 8.92
C GLY A 110 8.50 15.35 9.78
N GLY A 111 9.04 14.28 9.21
CA GLY A 111 9.38 13.05 9.90
C GLY A 111 10.43 13.24 11.00
N VAL A 112 11.27 14.28 10.89
CA VAL A 112 12.25 14.66 11.93
C VAL A 112 11.57 15.31 13.14
N ASP A 113 10.49 16.08 12.92
CA ASP A 113 9.81 16.84 13.98
C ASP A 113 8.86 15.97 14.81
N SER A 114 8.34 14.89 14.24
CA SER A 114 7.40 13.97 14.92
C SER A 114 7.54 12.52 14.45
N PRO A 115 8.70 11.87 14.71
CA PRO A 115 9.00 10.53 14.22
C PRO A 115 8.04 9.46 14.76
N TYR A 116 7.51 9.64 15.97
CA TYR A 116 6.54 8.71 16.56
C TYR A 116 5.21 8.69 15.80
N PHE A 117 4.67 9.85 15.42
CA PHE A 117 3.42 9.92 14.65
C PHE A 117 3.60 9.39 13.23
N PHE A 118 4.77 9.65 12.64
CA PHE A 118 5.13 9.15 11.32
C PHE A 118 5.21 7.60 11.32
N VAL A 119 5.93 7.02 12.30
CA VAL A 119 6.08 5.57 12.41
C VAL A 119 4.79 4.87 12.82
N ALA A 120 4.13 5.35 13.88
CA ALA A 120 2.89 4.73 14.38
C ALA A 120 1.75 4.86 13.36
N GLY A 121 1.61 6.03 12.72
CA GLY A 121 0.62 6.26 11.68
C GLY A 121 0.81 5.33 10.49
N GLY A 122 2.04 5.19 9.99
CA GLY A 122 2.34 4.28 8.89
C GLY A 122 2.12 2.80 9.23
N VAL A 123 2.44 2.36 10.46
CA VAL A 123 2.17 0.99 10.92
C VAL A 123 0.67 0.70 11.01
N ILE A 124 -0.11 1.62 11.60
CA ILE A 124 -1.56 1.46 11.71
C ILE A 124 -2.21 1.45 10.32
N LEU A 125 -1.82 2.40 9.46
CA LEU A 125 -2.35 2.49 8.10
C LEU A 125 -1.98 1.24 7.28
N ALA A 126 -0.77 0.71 7.44
CA ALA A 126 -0.34 -0.53 6.80
C ALA A 126 -1.13 -1.75 7.30
N ALA A 127 -1.40 -1.84 8.61
CA ALA A 127 -2.21 -2.91 9.19
C ALA A 127 -3.65 -2.88 8.67
N VAL A 128 -4.26 -1.69 8.65
CA VAL A 128 -5.63 -1.49 8.17
C VAL A 128 -5.72 -1.76 6.66
N SER A 129 -4.87 -1.14 5.86
CA SER A 129 -4.86 -1.32 4.40
C SER A 129 -4.59 -2.77 4.00
N GLY A 130 -3.63 -3.43 4.65
CA GLY A 130 -3.33 -4.85 4.41
C GLY A 130 -4.47 -5.79 4.78
N SER A 131 -5.18 -5.49 5.88
CA SER A 131 -6.37 -6.25 6.30
C SER A 131 -7.53 -6.07 5.34
N VAL A 132 -7.78 -4.83 4.89
CA VAL A 132 -8.83 -4.49 3.92
C VAL A 132 -8.53 -5.13 2.56
N ALA A 133 -7.29 -5.03 2.08
CA ALA A 133 -6.86 -5.65 0.82
C ALA A 133 -7.00 -7.18 0.90
N GLY A 134 -6.55 -7.80 2.01
CA GLY A 134 -6.72 -9.22 2.25
C GLY A 134 -8.19 -9.64 2.27
N TRP A 135 -9.05 -8.86 2.93
CA TRP A 135 -10.49 -9.13 2.96
C TRP A 135 -11.11 -9.04 1.57
N LEU A 136 -10.78 -8.00 0.79
CA LEU A 136 -11.29 -7.84 -0.57
C LEU A 136 -10.88 -9.00 -1.49
N ILE A 137 -9.63 -9.45 -1.41
CA ILE A 137 -9.09 -10.49 -2.30
C ILE A 137 -9.59 -11.89 -1.91
N PHE A 138 -9.67 -12.20 -0.61
CA PHE A 138 -9.88 -13.57 -0.12
C PHE A 138 -11.30 -13.85 0.40
N SER A 139 -12.11 -12.84 0.73
CA SER A 139 -13.50 -13.02 1.18
C SER A 139 -14.48 -13.19 0.01
N THR A 140 -15.51 -14.01 0.18
CA THR A 140 -16.59 -14.19 -0.83
C THR A 140 -17.27 -12.87 -1.18
N LYS A 141 -17.59 -12.05 -0.16
CA LYS A 141 -18.20 -10.72 -0.35
C LYS A 141 -17.23 -9.76 -1.05
N GLY A 142 -15.94 -9.82 -0.69
CA GLY A 142 -14.89 -8.99 -1.29
C GLY A 142 -14.71 -9.26 -2.78
N LYS A 143 -14.69 -10.54 -3.17
CA LYS A 143 -14.62 -10.96 -4.57
C LYS A 143 -15.82 -10.48 -5.38
N GLN A 144 -17.04 -10.58 -4.84
CA GLN A 144 -18.24 -10.05 -5.50
C GLN A 144 -18.16 -8.54 -5.74
N ILE A 145 -17.64 -7.77 -4.77
CA ILE A 145 -17.42 -6.32 -4.95
C ILE A 145 -16.41 -6.07 -6.06
N LEU A 146 -15.30 -6.81 -6.10
CA LEU A 146 -14.29 -6.67 -7.15
C LEU A 146 -14.84 -7.02 -8.54
N ASP A 147 -15.64 -8.08 -8.62
CA ASP A 147 -16.30 -8.50 -9.85
C ASP A 147 -17.24 -7.40 -10.37
N ASN A 148 -18.00 -6.76 -9.47
CA ASN A 148 -18.90 -5.64 -9.80
C ASN A 148 -18.16 -4.37 -10.24
N VAL A 149 -16.97 -4.11 -9.69
CA VAL A 149 -16.11 -2.97 -10.05
C VAL A 149 -15.25 -3.29 -11.28
N GLY A 150 -15.31 -4.52 -11.80
CA GLY A 150 -14.59 -4.95 -13.00
C GLY A 150 -13.11 -5.29 -12.79
N ILE A 151 -12.65 -5.36 -11.54
CA ILE A 151 -11.25 -5.65 -11.18
C ILE A 151 -11.01 -7.16 -11.07
#